data_AF-F0ZEX4-F1
#
_entry.id   AF-F0ZEX4-F1
#
_cell.length_a   1.000
_cell.length_b   1.000
_cell.length_c   1.000
_cell.angle_alpha   90.00
_cell.angle_beta   90.00
_cell.angle_gamma   90.00
#
_symmetry.space_group_name_H-M   'P 1'
#
loop_
_entity.id
_entity.type
_entity.pdbx_description
1 polymer ?
#
loop_
_entity_poly.entity_id
_entity_poly.type
_entity_poly.pdbx_seq_one_letter_code
_entity_poly.pdbx_strand_id
1 'polypeptide(L)'
;MRILIFLILSLLATVSLGQYSCSNPCYGNMCCSTPSNNEYYLTTFCDESTACGTPCSAQTYFTADSQRFGCGVTLTICSASGGSTTTGGTGSAGTSSSSSGSGSGSGSGSGSASSGSGSGSSSGSGSGSSSSGSGSGSSSGSGSGSGSGSGSTMEIGGFYGVCVKAVTIDAGPNISVEEEAGMAIIDASSQVCQDLFGSSSCGWSDKRAITAVQSSLEDGFPVNTPFNVTFEEFNKIVYSGMILKDQCSSKNDCKFNKQN
;
A
#
# COMPACT_ATOMS: atom_id res chain seq x y z
N MET A 1 11.63 31.30 -29.01
CA MET A 1 11.97 31.21 -27.56
C MET A 1 10.77 31.38 -26.63
N ARG A 2 9.85 32.33 -26.84
CA ARG A 2 8.69 32.53 -25.94
C ARG A 2 7.73 31.32 -25.86
N ILE A 3 7.50 30.59 -26.94
CA ILE A 3 6.60 29.42 -26.97
C ILE A 3 7.18 28.21 -26.19
N LEU A 4 8.52 28.08 -26.13
CA LEU A 4 9.17 26.98 -25.42
C LEU A 4 9.09 27.15 -23.89
N ILE A 5 9.09 28.39 -23.40
CA ILE A 5 8.95 28.71 -21.96
C ILE A 5 7.54 28.37 -21.47
N PHE A 6 6.49 28.61 -22.27
CA PHE A 6 5.12 28.24 -21.90
C PHE A 6 4.88 26.73 -21.90
N LEU A 7 5.55 25.96 -22.77
CA LEU A 7 5.47 24.50 -22.77
C LEU A 7 6.18 23.88 -21.57
N ILE A 8 7.33 24.43 -21.13
CA ILE A 8 8.04 23.95 -19.95
C ILE A 8 7.30 24.31 -18.65
N LEU A 9 6.66 25.49 -18.57
CA LEU A 9 5.79 25.84 -17.43
C LEU A 9 4.52 25.00 -17.35
N SER A 10 3.94 24.60 -18.50
CA SER A 10 2.78 23.71 -18.55
C SER A 10 3.15 22.27 -18.12
N LEU A 11 4.33 21.79 -18.48
CA LEU A 11 4.82 20.45 -18.11
C LEU A 11 5.23 20.33 -16.63
N LEU A 12 5.56 21.46 -15.97
CA LEU A 12 5.83 21.52 -14.53
C LEU A 12 4.54 21.61 -13.67
N ALA A 13 3.40 21.92 -14.27
CA ALA A 13 2.12 22.06 -13.56
C ALA A 13 1.31 20.76 -13.47
N THR A 14 1.74 19.67 -14.11
CA THR A 14 1.02 18.38 -14.14
C THR A 14 1.72 17.26 -13.37
N VAL A 15 2.64 17.61 -12.46
CA VAL A 15 2.99 16.73 -11.34
C VAL A 15 1.95 16.97 -10.24
N SER A 16 0.69 16.69 -10.55
CA SER A 16 -0.29 16.39 -9.51
C SER A 16 0.08 15.02 -8.97
N LEU A 17 1.02 14.99 -8.02
CA LEU A 17 1.03 13.91 -7.05
C LEU A 17 -0.42 13.81 -6.56
N GLY A 18 -1.02 12.63 -6.64
CA GLY A 18 -2.35 12.39 -6.13
C GLY A 18 -2.31 12.68 -4.63
N GLN A 19 -2.57 13.93 -4.26
CA GLN A 19 -2.69 14.31 -2.87
C GLN A 19 -3.97 13.66 -2.41
N TYR A 20 -3.82 12.63 -1.58
CA TYR A 20 -4.94 12.10 -0.83
C TYR A 20 -5.49 13.26 0.00
N SER A 21 -6.64 13.78 -0.40
CA SER A 21 -7.29 14.87 0.32
C SER A 21 -8.38 14.27 1.19
N CYS A 22 -8.18 14.39 2.50
CA CYS A 22 -9.16 14.01 3.48
C CYS A 22 -10.37 14.94 3.38
N SER A 23 -11.45 14.47 2.76
CA SER A 23 -12.63 15.31 2.56
C SER A 23 -13.32 15.66 3.88
N ASN A 24 -13.12 14.85 4.93
CA ASN A 24 -13.68 15.03 6.26
C ASN A 24 -12.63 14.70 7.34
N PRO A 25 -11.84 15.69 7.79
CA PRO A 25 -11.05 15.51 8.99
C PRO A 25 -11.99 15.34 10.18
N CYS A 26 -11.64 14.43 11.07
CA CYS A 26 -12.29 14.27 12.36
C CYS A 26 -11.26 14.43 13.47
N TYR A 27 -11.75 14.33 14.71
CA TYR A 27 -11.03 14.60 15.97
C TYR A 27 -9.54 14.93 15.79
N GLY A 28 -9.23 16.23 15.75
CA GLY A 28 -7.88 16.71 15.47
C GLY A 28 -7.53 16.70 13.98
N ASN A 29 -6.39 16.09 13.66
CA ASN A 29 -5.79 16.03 12.33
C ASN A 29 -5.84 14.60 11.79
N MET A 30 -6.99 13.93 11.83
CA MET A 30 -7.09 12.52 11.44
C MET A 30 -8.26 12.30 10.49
N CYS A 31 -8.19 11.28 9.65
CA CYS A 31 -9.11 11.11 8.53
C CYS A 31 -10.26 10.15 8.79
N CYS A 32 -11.48 10.65 8.68
CA CYS A 32 -12.69 9.84 8.82
C CYS A 32 -13.26 9.34 7.48
N SER A 33 -12.81 9.89 6.35
CA SER A 33 -13.28 9.43 5.04
C SER A 33 -12.67 8.08 4.67
N THR A 34 -13.53 7.09 4.45
CA THR A 34 -13.15 5.81 3.84
C THR A 34 -13.03 6.00 2.32
N PRO A 35 -11.90 5.63 1.70
CA PRO A 35 -11.71 5.73 0.26
C PRO A 35 -12.74 4.88 -0.49
N SER A 36 -13.17 5.33 -1.67
CA SER A 36 -14.25 4.69 -2.44
C SER A 36 -13.89 3.32 -3.02
N ASN A 37 -12.60 3.07 -3.24
CA ASN A 37 -12.05 1.77 -3.65
C ASN A 37 -11.73 0.84 -2.47
N ASN A 38 -11.87 1.30 -1.22
CA ASN A 38 -11.50 0.56 -0.01
C ASN A 38 -10.02 0.10 -0.01
N GLU A 39 -9.13 0.80 -0.70
CA GLU A 39 -7.69 0.50 -0.71
C GLU A 39 -6.95 1.38 0.31
N TYR A 40 -5.99 0.77 1.00
CA TYR A 40 -5.19 1.40 2.04
C TYR A 40 -3.75 0.91 1.97
N TYR A 41 -2.81 1.66 2.53
CA TYR A 41 -1.51 1.11 2.91
C TYR A 41 -1.58 0.51 4.29
N LEU A 42 -0.93 -0.64 4.47
CA LEU A 42 -0.80 -1.26 5.78
C LEU A 42 0.44 -0.76 6.50
N THR A 43 0.28 -0.38 7.75
CA THR A 43 1.34 -0.08 8.69
C THR A 43 1.19 -0.90 9.96
N THR A 44 2.24 -0.95 10.76
CA THR A 44 2.24 -1.69 12.02
C THR A 44 2.39 -0.75 13.20
N PHE A 45 1.54 -0.93 14.21
CA PHE A 45 1.51 -0.08 15.38
C PHE A 45 1.08 -0.84 16.63
N CYS A 46 1.58 -0.39 17.78
CA CYS A 46 1.21 -0.90 19.09
C CYS A 46 1.61 0.11 20.16
N ASP A 47 0.68 0.98 20.57
CA ASP A 47 0.85 1.84 21.74
C ASP A 47 0.21 1.22 22.99
N GLU A 48 0.67 1.63 24.18
CA GLU A 48 0.17 1.13 25.48
C GLU A 48 -1.27 1.60 25.78
N SER A 49 -1.69 2.75 25.25
CA SER A 49 -3.03 3.30 25.45
C SER A 49 -3.77 3.42 24.13
N THR A 50 -4.99 2.87 24.07
CA THR A 50 -5.81 2.89 22.86
C THR A 50 -7.11 3.67 23.07
N ALA A 51 -7.62 4.30 22.00
CA ALA A 51 -8.83 5.10 22.02
C ALA A 51 -10.09 4.32 22.43
N CYS A 52 -10.13 3.01 22.19
CA CYS A 52 -11.25 2.15 22.57
C CYS A 52 -11.02 1.43 23.91
N GLY A 53 -9.96 1.76 24.65
CA GLY A 53 -9.68 1.25 26.00
C GLY A 53 -9.21 -0.20 26.06
N THR A 54 -9.01 -0.87 24.92
CA THR A 54 -8.47 -2.24 24.85
C THR A 54 -6.99 -2.19 24.51
N PRO A 55 -6.08 -2.63 25.40
CA PRO A 55 -4.65 -2.54 25.11
C PRO A 55 -4.27 -3.46 23.95
N CYS A 56 -3.21 -3.11 23.21
CA CYS A 56 -2.74 -3.91 22.07
C CYS A 56 -2.31 -5.34 22.46
N SER A 57 -1.97 -5.58 23.73
CA SER A 57 -1.64 -6.92 24.23
C SER A 57 -2.87 -7.83 24.42
N ALA A 58 -4.09 -7.29 24.41
CA ALA A 58 -5.31 -8.06 24.62
C ALA A 58 -5.81 -8.78 23.37
N GLN A 59 -5.38 -8.38 22.17
CA GLN A 59 -5.84 -8.93 20.90
C GLN A 59 -4.67 -9.24 19.98
N THR A 60 -4.74 -10.36 19.27
CA THR A 60 -3.74 -10.72 18.27
C THR A 60 -3.94 -9.96 16.95
N TYR A 61 -5.19 -9.81 16.53
CA TYR A 61 -5.55 -9.13 15.29
C TYR A 61 -6.34 -7.87 15.59
N PHE A 62 -5.68 -6.73 15.51
CA PHE A 62 -6.30 -5.44 15.73
C PHE A 62 -5.86 -4.40 14.71
N THR A 63 -6.65 -3.34 14.60
CA THR A 63 -6.31 -2.12 13.87
C THR A 63 -6.51 -0.87 14.72
N ALA A 64 -5.73 0.15 14.39
CA ALA A 64 -5.92 1.51 14.85
C ALA A 64 -6.54 2.28 13.68
N ASP A 65 -7.88 2.25 13.56
CA ASP A 65 -8.63 3.05 12.59
C ASP A 65 -10.11 3.27 13.01
N SER A 66 -10.33 3.36 14.33
CA SER A 66 -11.65 3.55 14.95
C SER A 66 -12.36 4.84 14.52
N GLN A 67 -11.63 5.79 13.94
CA GLN A 67 -12.21 7.02 13.45
C GLN A 67 -13.00 6.81 12.16
N ARG A 68 -12.49 5.98 11.25
CA ARG A 68 -13.19 5.62 10.01
C ARG A 68 -14.26 4.58 10.25
N PHE A 69 -13.96 3.60 11.08
CA PHE A 69 -14.78 2.41 11.19
C PHE A 69 -15.58 2.31 12.49
N GLY A 70 -15.24 3.08 13.53
CA GLY A 70 -15.78 2.94 14.87
C GLY A 70 -14.96 1.99 15.74
N CYS A 71 -15.11 2.08 17.07
CA CYS A 71 -14.50 1.15 18.02
C CYS A 71 -15.19 -0.22 18.02
N GLY A 72 -14.42 -1.30 18.14
CA GLY A 72 -14.94 -2.67 18.26
C GLY A 72 -15.46 -3.27 16.94
N VAL A 73 -15.32 -2.54 15.83
CA VAL A 73 -15.75 -3.01 14.50
C VAL A 73 -14.74 -4.00 13.96
N THR A 74 -15.26 -5.12 13.44
CA THR A 74 -14.43 -6.12 12.78
C THR A 74 -14.23 -5.74 11.32
N LEU A 75 -12.98 -5.62 10.90
CA LEU A 75 -12.58 -5.43 9.52
C LEU A 75 -12.10 -6.76 8.94
N THR A 76 -12.46 -7.02 7.69
CA THR A 76 -11.74 -8.00 6.86
C THR A 76 -10.72 -7.25 6.03
N ILE A 77 -9.46 -7.62 6.21
CA ILE A 77 -8.30 -7.00 5.57
C ILE A 77 -7.66 -8.02 4.64
N CYS A 78 -7.55 -7.68 3.37
CA CYS A 78 -7.06 -8.58 2.33
C CYS A 78 -5.86 -7.98 1.62
N SER A 79 -4.89 -8.82 1.28
CA SER A 79 -3.81 -8.50 0.36
C SER A 79 -4.00 -9.29 -0.93
N ALA A 80 -4.09 -8.57 -2.07
CA ALA A 80 -4.06 -9.18 -3.39
C ALA A 80 -2.62 -9.69 -3.65
N SER A 81 -2.39 -10.98 -3.44
CA SER A 81 -1.15 -11.70 -3.79
C SER A 81 0.18 -11.07 -3.30
N GLY A 82 0.27 -10.68 -2.03
CA GLY A 82 1.54 -10.34 -1.35
C GLY A 82 2.07 -11.40 -0.38
N GLY A 83 1.21 -12.35 0.03
CA GLY A 83 1.59 -13.43 0.92
C GLY A 83 2.10 -14.62 0.13
N SER A 84 3.42 -14.70 -0.06
CA SER A 84 4.08 -15.98 -0.29
C SER A 84 3.93 -16.80 0.99
N THR A 85 2.73 -17.35 1.22
CA THR A 85 2.50 -18.31 2.28
C THR A 85 3.33 -19.52 1.89
N THR A 86 4.52 -19.59 2.48
CA THR A 86 5.43 -20.73 2.47
C THR A 86 4.79 -21.89 3.26
N THR A 87 3.57 -22.27 2.90
CA THR A 87 3.06 -23.58 3.24
C THR A 87 3.90 -24.52 2.38
N GLY A 88 4.82 -25.26 3.02
CA GLY A 88 5.77 -26.19 2.39
C GLY A 88 5.13 -27.34 1.63
N GLY A 89 4.36 -27.03 0.59
CA GLY A 89 3.95 -27.93 -0.47
C GLY A 89 4.93 -27.77 -1.62
N THR A 90 5.72 -28.80 -1.86
CA THR A 90 6.57 -28.99 -3.03
C THR A 90 5.70 -29.10 -4.29
N GLY A 91 5.07 -28.00 -4.71
CA GLY A 91 4.25 -27.90 -5.90
C GLY A 91 4.84 -26.85 -6.82
N SER A 92 5.63 -27.30 -7.80
CA SER A 92 6.09 -26.46 -8.91
C SER A 92 4.90 -25.92 -9.71
N ALA A 93 4.45 -24.72 -9.38
CA ALA A 93 3.59 -23.92 -10.25
C ALA A 93 4.27 -22.55 -10.43
N GLY A 94 4.56 -22.23 -11.69
CA GLY A 94 5.47 -21.17 -12.10
C GLY A 94 5.07 -19.78 -11.60
N THR A 95 6.00 -19.15 -10.89
CA THR A 95 6.04 -17.71 -10.67
C THR A 95 6.36 -17.01 -12.00
N SER A 96 5.36 -16.39 -12.61
CA SER A 96 5.56 -15.29 -13.56
C SER A 96 4.97 -14.01 -12.97
N SER A 97 5.67 -13.45 -12.00
CA SER A 97 5.48 -12.06 -11.58
C SER A 97 6.12 -11.15 -12.64
N SER A 98 5.35 -10.77 -13.65
CA SER A 98 5.73 -9.68 -14.55
C SER A 98 5.43 -8.34 -13.88
N SER A 99 6.32 -7.92 -12.98
CA SER A 99 6.43 -6.54 -12.52
C SER A 99 7.04 -5.70 -13.66
N SER A 100 6.21 -4.97 -14.39
CA SER A 100 6.67 -3.93 -15.32
C SER A 100 7.05 -2.66 -14.53
N GLY A 101 8.18 -2.73 -13.81
CA GLY A 101 8.86 -1.58 -13.25
C GLY A 101 9.95 -1.11 -14.21
N SER A 102 9.72 -0.01 -14.93
CA SER A 102 10.76 0.69 -15.70
C SER A 102 11.61 1.53 -14.74
N GLY A 103 12.51 0.87 -14.00
CA GLY A 103 13.55 1.53 -13.22
C GLY A 103 14.82 1.68 -14.05
N SER A 104 15.12 2.89 -14.51
CA SER A 104 16.42 3.21 -15.11
C SER A 104 17.43 3.54 -14.00
N GLY A 105 17.96 2.51 -13.34
CA GLY A 105 19.08 2.61 -12.43
C GLY A 105 20.41 2.40 -13.18
N SER A 106 21.10 3.49 -13.51
CA SER A 106 22.47 3.41 -14.03
C SER A 106 23.46 3.29 -12.87
N GLY A 107 23.64 2.08 -12.36
CA GLY A 107 24.72 1.75 -11.43
C GLY A 107 25.99 1.39 -12.20
N SER A 108 26.98 2.29 -12.22
CA SER A 108 28.32 1.97 -12.70
C SER A 108 29.16 1.43 -11.54
N GLY A 109 29.15 0.11 -11.37
CA GLY A 109 30.07 -0.59 -10.47
C GLY A 109 31.38 -0.90 -11.19
N SER A 110 32.45 -0.20 -10.82
CA SER A 110 33.82 -0.58 -11.16
C SER A 110 34.45 -1.22 -9.92
N GLY A 111 34.49 -2.55 -9.88
CA GLY A 111 35.27 -3.26 -8.88
C GLY A 111 36.75 -3.27 -9.27
N SER A 112 37.64 -3.07 -8.29
CA SER A 112 39.00 -3.65 -8.29
C SER A 112 39.62 -3.56 -6.89
N ALA A 113 39.86 -4.75 -6.33
CA ALA A 113 41.05 -5.17 -5.60
C ALA A 113 41.84 -4.16 -4.73
N SER A 114 41.92 -4.51 -3.45
CA SER A 114 43.13 -4.63 -2.62
C SER A 114 44.14 -3.46 -2.53
N SER A 115 44.25 -2.94 -1.30
CA SER A 115 45.48 -2.48 -0.62
C SER A 115 46.48 -1.60 -1.39
N GLY A 116 46.52 -0.31 -1.07
CA GLY A 116 47.66 0.56 -1.39
C GLY A 116 47.53 1.95 -0.76
N SER A 117 48.41 2.26 0.19
CA SER A 117 48.55 3.58 0.83
C SER A 117 49.08 4.62 -0.17
N GLY A 118 48.48 5.80 -0.24
CA GLY A 118 48.98 6.90 -1.07
C GLY A 118 48.38 8.25 -0.70
N SER A 119 49.20 9.11 -0.11
CA SER A 119 48.90 10.51 0.21
C SER A 119 49.00 11.38 -1.05
N GLY A 120 48.04 12.29 -1.27
CA GLY A 120 48.10 13.25 -2.38
C GLY A 120 47.17 14.44 -2.15
N SER A 121 47.75 15.56 -1.74
CA SER A 121 47.10 16.87 -1.67
C SER A 121 47.12 17.55 -3.02
N SER A 122 45.99 18.09 -3.49
CA SER A 122 46.00 19.16 -4.50
C SER A 122 44.67 19.92 -4.53
N SER A 123 44.77 21.20 -4.21
CA SER A 123 43.80 22.26 -4.43
C SER A 123 43.72 22.61 -5.93
N GLY A 124 42.51 22.85 -6.43
CA GLY A 124 42.26 23.30 -7.79
C GLY A 124 40.99 24.12 -7.89
N SER A 125 41.14 25.44 -7.99
CA SER A 125 40.10 26.39 -8.38
C SER A 125 40.04 26.45 -9.90
N GLY A 126 38.84 26.40 -10.50
CA GLY A 126 38.66 26.48 -11.94
C GLY A 126 37.33 27.14 -12.31
N SER A 127 37.39 28.44 -12.61
CA SER A 127 36.35 29.19 -13.30
C SER A 127 36.49 28.94 -14.81
N GLY A 128 35.41 28.59 -15.51
CA GLY A 128 35.44 28.36 -16.95
C GLY A 128 34.08 28.63 -17.60
N SER A 129 34.01 29.72 -18.35
CA SER A 129 32.85 30.19 -19.11
C SER A 129 32.68 29.43 -20.43
N SER A 130 31.43 29.24 -20.84
CA SER A 130 30.91 29.18 -22.22
C SER A 130 31.66 28.37 -23.28
N SER A 131 31.03 27.30 -23.78
CA SER A 131 31.04 27.00 -25.23
C SER A 131 29.85 26.12 -25.64
N SER A 132 29.22 26.59 -26.70
CA SER A 132 28.19 25.96 -27.52
C SER A 132 28.68 24.68 -28.19
N GLY A 133 27.98 23.57 -27.96
CA GLY A 133 28.20 22.29 -28.66
C GLY A 133 26.88 21.76 -29.22
N SER A 134 26.69 21.93 -30.52
CA SER A 134 25.57 21.37 -31.28
C SER A 134 25.85 19.92 -31.61
N GLY A 135 25.12 18.99 -31.00
CA GLY A 135 25.18 17.55 -31.29
C GLY A 135 23.82 17.02 -31.73
N SER A 136 23.62 16.94 -33.04
CA SER A 136 22.42 16.35 -33.66
C SER A 136 22.60 14.83 -33.77
N GLY A 137 21.99 14.07 -32.86
CA GLY A 137 21.93 12.61 -32.91
C GLY A 137 20.51 12.14 -33.18
N SER A 138 20.16 11.97 -34.45
CA SER A 138 18.90 11.32 -34.86
C SER A 138 19.05 9.81 -34.74
N SER A 139 18.37 9.19 -33.77
CA SER A 139 18.22 7.73 -33.70
C SER A 139 16.74 7.36 -33.84
N SER A 140 16.39 6.96 -35.07
CA SER A 140 15.08 6.47 -35.46
C SER A 140 14.99 4.97 -35.15
N GLY A 141 14.70 4.61 -33.90
CA GLY A 141 14.46 3.23 -33.50
C GLY A 141 12.98 2.87 -33.54
N SER A 142 12.48 2.40 -34.68
CA SER A 142 11.13 1.86 -34.82
C SER A 142 11.09 0.40 -34.33
N GLY A 143 11.02 0.22 -33.01
CA GLY A 143 10.80 -1.08 -32.39
C GLY A 143 9.31 -1.38 -32.26
N SER A 144 8.73 -2.03 -33.26
CA SER A 144 7.37 -2.61 -33.17
C SER A 144 7.42 -3.88 -32.33
N GLY A 145 7.48 -3.73 -31.01
CA GLY A 145 7.33 -4.83 -30.06
C GLY A 145 5.86 -5.18 -29.90
N SER A 146 5.38 -6.14 -30.69
CA SER A 146 4.09 -6.80 -30.43
C SER A 146 4.23 -7.67 -29.18
N GLY A 147 4.11 -7.05 -28.01
CA GLY A 147 3.98 -7.77 -26.76
C GLY A 147 2.63 -8.47 -26.75
N SER A 148 2.61 -9.76 -27.10
CA SER A 148 1.51 -10.65 -26.78
C SER A 148 1.41 -10.71 -25.26
N GLY A 149 0.64 -9.80 -24.68
CA GLY A 149 0.25 -9.89 -23.29
C GLY A 149 -0.52 -11.18 -23.13
N SER A 150 0.14 -12.19 -22.57
CA SER A 150 -0.52 -13.36 -22.02
C SER A 150 -1.45 -12.82 -20.94
N GLY A 151 -2.67 -12.46 -21.33
CA GLY A 151 -3.78 -12.31 -20.42
C GLY A 151 -3.95 -13.69 -19.83
N SER A 152 -3.30 -13.93 -18.70
CA SER A 152 -3.58 -15.04 -17.82
C SER A 152 -5.08 -14.95 -17.58
N THR A 153 -5.84 -15.73 -18.32
CA THR A 153 -7.25 -15.95 -18.03
C THR A 153 -7.25 -16.36 -16.57
N MET A 154 -7.72 -15.46 -15.71
CA MET A 154 -7.90 -15.79 -14.30
C MET A 154 -8.74 -17.05 -14.30
N GLU A 155 -8.11 -18.19 -14.02
CA GLU A 155 -8.84 -19.44 -13.94
C GLU A 155 -9.92 -19.22 -12.88
N ILE A 156 -11.16 -19.42 -13.29
CA ILE A 156 -12.33 -19.25 -12.42
C ILE A 156 -12.13 -20.24 -11.26
N GLY A 157 -11.83 -19.71 -10.07
CA GLY A 157 -11.48 -20.50 -8.88
C GLY A 157 -10.01 -20.42 -8.44
N GLY A 158 -9.17 -19.64 -9.12
CA GLY A 158 -7.79 -19.39 -8.72
C GLY A 158 -7.68 -18.63 -7.39
N PHE A 159 -6.61 -18.94 -6.64
CA PHE A 159 -6.20 -18.17 -5.46
C PHE A 159 -6.00 -16.69 -5.83
N TYR A 160 -6.64 -15.79 -5.09
CA TYR A 160 -6.54 -14.35 -5.29
C TYR A 160 -5.66 -13.69 -4.23
N GLY A 161 -5.84 -14.05 -2.96
CA GLY A 161 -5.12 -13.40 -1.89
C GLY A 161 -5.32 -14.04 -0.52
N VAL A 162 -4.64 -13.45 0.46
CA VAL A 162 -4.78 -13.79 1.88
C VAL A 162 -5.56 -12.68 2.55
N CYS A 163 -6.48 -13.04 3.43
CA CYS A 163 -7.24 -12.12 4.25
C CYS A 163 -7.13 -12.50 5.74
N VAL A 164 -7.34 -11.50 6.60
CA VAL A 164 -7.45 -11.66 8.05
C VAL A 164 -8.62 -10.84 8.56
N LYS A 165 -9.14 -11.21 9.74
CA LYS A 165 -10.11 -10.39 10.47
C LYS A 165 -9.45 -9.71 11.65
N ALA A 166 -9.62 -8.39 11.76
CA ALA A 166 -9.02 -7.58 12.81
C ALA A 166 -10.06 -6.63 13.42
N VAL A 167 -9.97 -6.41 14.73
CA VAL A 167 -10.88 -5.51 15.46
C VAL A 167 -10.27 -4.12 15.59
N THR A 168 -11.04 -3.07 15.35
CA THR A 168 -10.61 -1.68 15.56
C THR A 168 -10.57 -1.35 17.05
N ILE A 169 -9.38 -1.06 17.58
CA ILE A 169 -9.17 -0.78 19.01
C ILE A 169 -8.63 0.62 19.29
N ASP A 170 -8.13 1.33 18.29
CA ASP A 170 -7.50 2.64 18.48
C ASP A 170 -7.80 3.61 17.34
N ALA A 171 -7.46 4.89 17.52
CA ALA A 171 -7.54 5.93 16.51
C ALA A 171 -6.45 5.72 15.44
N GLY A 172 -6.81 5.98 14.18
CA GLY A 172 -5.87 5.84 13.06
C GLY A 172 -4.80 6.93 13.00
N PRO A 173 -3.88 6.84 12.04
CA PRO A 173 -2.76 7.75 11.93
C PRO A 173 -3.19 9.19 11.63
N ASN A 174 -2.26 10.11 11.86
CA ASN A 174 -2.44 11.52 11.51
C ASN A 174 -2.54 11.70 9.99
N ILE A 175 -3.45 12.58 9.55
CA ILE A 175 -3.67 12.96 8.16
C ILE A 175 -2.38 13.33 7.43
N SER A 176 -1.42 13.97 8.10
CA SER A 176 -0.15 14.35 7.48
C SER A 176 0.65 13.15 6.98
N VAL A 177 0.57 12.02 7.69
CA VAL A 177 1.24 10.76 7.31
C VAL A 177 0.57 10.17 6.07
N GLU A 178 -0.76 10.27 5.98
CA GLU A 178 -1.53 9.75 4.84
C GLU A 178 -1.35 10.61 3.59
N GLU A 179 -1.31 11.93 3.77
CA GLU A 179 -1.00 12.89 2.71
C GLU A 179 0.40 12.64 2.13
N GLU A 180 1.39 12.36 2.98
CA GLU A 180 2.75 12.01 2.56
C GLU A 180 2.80 10.64 1.86
N ALA A 181 2.04 9.66 2.36
CA ALA A 181 1.94 8.34 1.74
C ALA A 181 1.19 8.38 0.40
N GLY A 182 0.29 9.34 0.21
CA GLY A 182 -0.56 9.48 -0.98
C GLY A 182 -1.74 8.50 -1.02
N MET A 183 -2.06 7.85 0.11
CA MET A 183 -3.22 6.96 0.27
C MET A 183 -3.56 6.86 1.77
N ALA A 184 -4.82 6.56 2.07
CA ALA A 184 -5.25 6.22 3.42
C ALA A 184 -4.42 5.06 4.00
N ILE A 185 -4.13 5.10 5.28
CA ILE A 185 -3.35 4.10 6.00
C ILE A 185 -4.25 3.37 7.00
N ILE A 186 -4.01 2.07 7.17
CA ILE A 186 -4.48 1.31 8.32
C ILE A 186 -3.27 0.87 9.13
N ASP A 187 -3.21 1.37 10.36
CA ASP A 187 -2.32 0.86 11.39
C ASP A 187 -2.89 -0.45 11.94
N ALA A 188 -2.08 -1.49 12.01
CA ALA A 188 -2.50 -2.82 12.47
C ALA A 188 -1.47 -3.49 13.38
N SER A 189 -1.89 -4.58 14.02
CA SER A 189 -0.98 -5.47 14.75
C SER A 189 0.13 -6.05 13.85
N SER A 190 1.28 -6.37 14.44
CA SER A 190 2.37 -7.06 13.73
C SER A 190 1.95 -8.41 13.15
N GLN A 191 0.99 -9.10 13.78
CA GLN A 191 0.46 -10.36 13.26
C GLN A 191 -0.27 -10.17 11.93
N VAL A 192 -1.04 -9.09 11.76
CA VAL A 192 -1.69 -8.77 10.47
C VAL A 192 -0.65 -8.60 9.36
N CYS A 193 0.44 -7.87 9.64
CA CYS A 193 1.53 -7.70 8.66
C CYS A 193 2.23 -9.04 8.35
N GLN A 194 2.48 -9.86 9.38
CA GLN A 194 3.14 -11.16 9.25
C GLN A 194 2.32 -12.12 8.39
N ASP A 195 1.01 -12.15 8.60
CA ASP A 195 0.13 -13.09 7.90
C ASP A 195 -0.18 -12.66 6.47
N LEU A 196 -0.29 -11.36 6.21
CA LEU A 196 -0.57 -10.85 4.87
C LEU A 196 0.68 -10.78 3.98
N PHE A 197 1.86 -10.53 4.56
CA PHE A 197 3.07 -10.19 3.81
C PHE A 197 4.33 -10.97 4.22
N GLY A 198 4.25 -11.83 5.23
CA GLY A 198 5.41 -12.57 5.74
C GLY A 198 6.43 -11.71 6.50
N SER A 199 6.06 -10.49 6.91
CA SER A 199 6.95 -9.55 7.59
C SER A 199 6.46 -9.25 9.00
N SER A 200 7.36 -9.19 9.99
CA SER A 200 7.00 -8.85 11.36
C SER A 200 6.63 -7.37 11.57
N SER A 201 6.87 -6.54 10.55
CA SER A 201 6.51 -5.12 10.52
C SER A 201 6.33 -4.63 9.08
N CYS A 202 5.43 -3.68 8.93
CA CYS A 202 5.00 -2.99 7.73
C CYS A 202 5.14 -1.49 8.02
N GLY A 203 6.01 -0.80 7.28
CA GLY A 203 6.12 0.65 7.31
C GLY A 203 5.27 1.28 6.21
N TRP A 204 4.79 2.51 6.41
CA TRP A 204 4.02 3.21 5.37
C TRP A 204 4.88 3.44 4.11
N SER A 205 6.20 3.56 4.31
CA SER A 205 7.21 3.63 3.26
C SER A 205 7.27 2.37 2.38
N ASP A 206 6.82 1.22 2.88
CA ASP A 206 6.82 -0.04 2.13
C ASP A 206 5.70 -0.07 1.08
N LYS A 207 4.72 0.84 1.19
CA LYS A 207 3.57 0.96 0.26
C LYS A 207 2.85 -0.37 0.04
N ARG A 208 2.67 -1.15 1.11
CA ARG A 208 1.97 -2.43 1.09
C ARG A 208 0.48 -2.21 0.99
N ALA A 209 -0.05 -2.26 -0.22
CA ALA A 209 -1.46 -2.06 -0.49
C ALA A 209 -2.30 -3.24 0.04
N ILE A 210 -3.42 -2.89 0.66
CA ILE A 210 -4.45 -3.80 1.16
C ILE A 210 -5.83 -3.29 0.78
N THR A 211 -6.81 -4.17 0.80
CA THR A 211 -8.23 -3.82 0.83
C THR A 211 -8.76 -4.05 2.22
N ALA A 212 -9.51 -3.10 2.79
CA ALA A 212 -10.13 -3.26 4.09
C ALA A 212 -11.59 -2.81 4.08
N VAL A 213 -12.47 -3.68 4.57
CA VAL A 213 -13.90 -3.41 4.65
C VAL A 213 -14.47 -3.89 5.98
N GLN A 214 -15.57 -3.28 6.42
CA GLN A 214 -16.31 -3.78 7.58
C GLN A 214 -16.80 -5.21 7.30
N SER A 215 -16.85 -6.03 8.34
CA SER A 215 -17.24 -7.44 8.22
C SER A 215 -18.00 -7.91 9.46
N SER A 216 -18.78 -8.98 9.29
CA SER A 216 -19.48 -9.65 10.38
C SER A 216 -18.65 -10.82 10.87
N LEU A 217 -18.73 -11.16 12.15
CA LEU A 217 -18.17 -12.42 12.66
C LEU A 217 -18.92 -13.65 12.11
N GLU A 218 -20.13 -13.45 11.57
CA GLU A 218 -21.03 -14.51 11.08
C GLU A 218 -21.05 -14.67 9.55
N ASP A 219 -20.15 -14.00 8.82
CA ASP A 219 -20.13 -14.05 7.34
C ASP A 219 -19.58 -15.36 6.74
N GLY A 220 -19.15 -16.29 7.59
CA GLY A 220 -18.63 -17.60 7.23
C GLY A 220 -17.10 -17.66 7.02
N PHE A 221 -16.39 -16.53 7.09
CA PHE A 221 -14.93 -16.51 6.99
C PHE A 221 -14.25 -16.69 8.36
N PRO A 222 -13.10 -17.39 8.42
CA PRO A 222 -12.38 -17.62 9.66
C PRO A 222 -12.04 -16.34 10.44
N VAL A 223 -12.08 -16.43 11.77
CA VAL A 223 -11.66 -15.40 12.71
C VAL A 223 -10.35 -15.84 13.38
N ASN A 224 -9.49 -14.90 13.76
CA ASN A 224 -8.22 -15.14 14.46
C ASN A 224 -7.21 -16.04 13.71
N THR A 225 -7.34 -16.16 12.39
CA THR A 225 -6.38 -16.85 11.53
C THR A 225 -6.44 -16.26 10.12
N PRO A 226 -5.33 -16.22 9.38
CA PRO A 226 -5.39 -15.92 7.96
C PRO A 226 -6.18 -16.98 7.19
N PHE A 227 -6.80 -16.54 6.11
CA PHE A 227 -7.52 -17.41 5.18
C PHE A 227 -7.27 -16.98 3.74
N ASN A 228 -7.19 -17.97 2.86
CA ASN A 228 -7.05 -17.76 1.43
C ASN A 228 -8.43 -17.47 0.84
N VAL A 229 -8.49 -16.57 -0.14
CA VAL A 229 -9.71 -16.26 -0.88
C VAL A 229 -9.47 -16.43 -2.38
N THR A 230 -10.49 -16.94 -3.06
CA THR A 230 -10.64 -16.81 -4.50
C THR A 230 -11.07 -15.40 -4.87
N PHE A 231 -11.00 -15.06 -6.16
CA PHE A 231 -11.47 -13.75 -6.64
C PHE A 231 -12.97 -13.54 -6.38
N GLU A 232 -13.79 -14.60 -6.49
CA GLU A 232 -15.22 -14.54 -6.21
C GLU A 232 -15.50 -14.27 -4.72
N GLU A 233 -14.80 -14.98 -3.83
CA GLU A 233 -14.90 -14.77 -2.38
C GLU A 233 -14.44 -13.36 -1.98
N PHE A 234 -13.35 -12.86 -2.57
CA PHE A 234 -12.90 -11.50 -2.36
C PHE A 234 -13.96 -10.47 -2.76
N ASN A 235 -14.57 -10.61 -3.94
CA ASN A 235 -15.64 -9.72 -4.36
C ASN A 235 -16.86 -9.78 -3.43
N LYS A 236 -17.19 -10.98 -2.93
CA LYS A 236 -18.27 -11.16 -1.93
C LYS A 236 -17.94 -10.43 -0.62
N ILE A 237 -16.69 -10.49 -0.16
CA ILE A 237 -16.22 -9.77 1.04
C ILE A 237 -16.39 -8.26 0.84
N VAL A 238 -15.84 -7.71 -0.26
CA VAL A 238 -15.90 -6.27 -0.55
C VAL A 238 -17.36 -5.80 -0.65
N TYR A 239 -18.19 -6.52 -1.39
CA TYR A 239 -19.61 -6.19 -1.55
C TYR A 239 -20.38 -6.22 -0.23
N SER A 240 -20.16 -7.26 0.59
CA SER A 240 -20.81 -7.36 1.91
C SER A 240 -20.39 -6.20 2.83
N GLY A 241 -19.11 -5.83 2.81
CA GLY A 241 -18.62 -4.71 3.60
C GLY A 241 -19.17 -3.36 3.17
N MET A 242 -19.41 -3.15 1.87
CA MET A 242 -20.11 -1.96 1.38
C MET A 242 -21.56 -1.89 1.91
N ILE A 243 -22.29 -3.01 1.87
CA ILE A 243 -23.64 -3.07 2.44
C ILE A 243 -23.63 -2.72 3.94
N LEU A 244 -22.68 -3.26 4.69
CA LEU A 244 -22.55 -2.99 6.14
C LEU A 244 -22.29 -1.51 6.41
N LYS A 245 -21.38 -0.90 5.65
CA LYS A 245 -21.07 0.54 5.73
C LYS A 245 -22.30 1.41 5.47
N ASP A 246 -23.09 1.08 4.44
CA ASP A 246 -24.30 1.84 4.08
C ASP A 246 -25.41 1.69 5.14
N GLN A 247 -25.54 0.51 5.73
CA GLN A 247 -26.46 0.28 6.85
C GLN A 247 -26.11 1.14 8.07
N CYS A 248 -24.82 1.31 8.33
CA CYS A 248 -24.31 2.16 9.41
C CYS A 248 -24.59 3.65 9.18
N SER A 249 -24.51 4.12 7.93
CA SER A 249 -24.67 5.54 7.60
C SER A 249 -26.12 6.04 7.69
N SER A 250 -27.11 5.15 7.63
CA SER A 250 -28.52 5.51 7.49
C SER A 250 -29.33 5.52 8.79
N LYS A 251 -28.85 4.92 9.89
CA LYS A 251 -29.70 4.62 11.06
C LYS A 251 -29.22 5.09 12.43
N ASN A 252 -28.05 5.73 12.56
CA ASN A 252 -27.41 6.02 13.87
C ASN A 252 -27.28 4.78 14.80
N ASP A 253 -27.59 3.58 14.29
CA ASP A 253 -27.67 2.34 15.04
C ASP A 253 -26.91 1.28 14.23
N CYS A 254 -25.59 1.40 14.26
CA CYS A 254 -24.70 0.38 13.73
C CYS A 254 -24.88 -0.89 14.55
N LYS A 255 -25.61 -1.86 13.98
CA LYS A 255 -25.92 -3.15 14.62
C LYS A 255 -24.67 -3.95 15.04
N PHE A 256 -23.50 -3.60 14.52
CA PHE A 256 -22.23 -4.31 14.72
C PHE A 256 -21.27 -3.63 15.72
N ASN A 257 -21.66 -2.51 16.34
CA ASN A 257 -20.84 -1.79 17.34
C ASN A 257 -20.93 -2.32 18.77
N LYS A 258 -21.56 -3.47 19.00
CA LYS A 258 -21.69 -4.02 20.36
C LYS A 258 -21.05 -5.39 20.43
N GLN A 259 -19.76 -5.42 20.74
CA GLN A 259 -19.29 -6.48 21.63
C GLN A 259 -20.06 -6.27 22.95
N ASN A 260 -21.02 -7.14 23.22
CA ASN A 260 -21.79 -7.14 24.48
C ASN A 260 -20.87 -7.43 25.66
#